data_AF-A0A8D8LGL0-F1
#
_entry.id   AF-A0A8D8LGL0-F1
#
_cell.length_a   1.000
_cell.length_b   1.000
_cell.length_c   1.000
_cell.angle_alpha   90.00
_cell.angle_beta   90.00
_cell.angle_gamma   90.00
#
_symmetry.space_group_name_H-M   'P 1'
#
loop_
_entity.id
_entity.type
_entity.pdbx_description
1 polymer ?
#
loop_
_entity_poly.entity_id
_entity_poly.type
_entity_poly.pdbx_seq_one_letter_code
_entity_poly.pdbx_strand_id
1 'polypeptide(L)'
;IAEIRLDAYKMVTQSRRPLAERVEDIGAWYGILKIITYTAVVSNAFVIAYTSDFIPRMVYKYVYSPHFTLHGYIEHSLSVFNTSDYKEEWGTKGENDPDTCLYRGYRNGSTDNEQYG
;
A
#
# COMPACT_ATOMS: atom_id res chain seq x y z
N ILE A 1 4.48 -6.68 -27.93
CA ILE A 1 4.30 -7.28 -29.28
C ILE A 1 3.35 -6.44 -30.14
N ALA A 2 2.16 -6.08 -29.64
CA ALA A 2 1.21 -5.26 -30.40
C ALA A 2 1.74 -3.85 -30.74
N GLU A 3 2.33 -3.16 -29.76
CA GLU A 3 2.89 -1.81 -29.91
C GLU A 3 3.92 -1.71 -31.04
N ILE A 4 4.88 -2.64 -31.08
CA ILE A 4 5.90 -2.71 -32.15
C ILE A 4 5.27 -2.79 -33.55
N ARG A 5 4.21 -3.58 -33.72
CA ARG A 5 3.53 -3.74 -35.02
C ARG A 5 2.73 -2.50 -35.41
N LEU A 6 2.08 -1.88 -34.43
CA LEU A 6 1.30 -0.66 -34.63
C LEU A 6 2.21 0.51 -35.02
N ASP A 7 3.34 0.69 -34.33
CA ASP A 7 4.32 1.74 -34.65
C ASP A 7 4.93 1.52 -36.03
N ALA A 8 5.29 0.28 -36.39
CA ALA A 8 5.78 -0.04 -37.73
C ALA A 8 4.71 0.24 -38.82
N TYR A 9 3.47 -0.17 -38.59
CA TYR A 9 2.36 0.10 -39.52
C TYR A 9 2.16 1.61 -39.72
N LYS A 10 2.16 2.39 -38.63
CA LYS A 10 2.04 3.85 -38.67
C LYS A 10 3.19 4.50 -39.42
N MET A 11 4.43 4.04 -39.20
CA MET A 11 5.61 4.55 -39.90
C MET A 11 5.60 4.25 -41.41
N VAL A 12 5.10 3.07 -41.82
CA VAL A 12 5.12 2.63 -43.23
C VAL A 12 3.93 3.16 -44.03
N THR A 13 2.73 3.23 -43.44
CA THR A 13 1.48 3.52 -44.18
C THR A 13 0.93 4.92 -43.97
N GLN A 14 1.18 5.54 -42.82
CA GLN A 14 0.52 6.80 -42.43
C GLN A 14 1.49 7.99 -42.32
N SER A 15 2.79 7.73 -42.18
CA SER A 15 3.80 8.77 -41.98
C SER A 15 4.59 9.04 -43.27
N ARG A 16 4.96 10.30 -43.52
CA ARG A 16 5.89 10.65 -44.61
C ARG A 16 7.30 10.17 -44.24
N ARG A 17 8.07 9.72 -45.23
CA ARG A 17 9.44 9.22 -45.04
C ARG A 17 10.33 10.25 -44.32
N PRO A 18 10.88 9.93 -43.14
CA PRO A 18 11.80 10.81 -42.43
C PRO A 18 13.19 10.80 -43.07
N LEU A 19 13.98 11.83 -42.78
CA LEU A 19 15.40 11.87 -43.13
C LEU A 19 16.17 10.94 -42.19
N ALA A 20 17.13 10.20 -42.74
CA ALA A 20 17.95 9.29 -41.95
C ALA A 20 18.99 10.09 -41.15
N GLU A 21 18.96 9.92 -39.84
CA GLU A 21 19.93 10.47 -38.91
C GLU A 21 20.66 9.32 -38.20
N ARG A 22 21.98 9.45 -38.01
CA ARG A 22 22.76 8.47 -37.25
C ARG A 22 22.83 8.94 -35.81
N VAL A 23 22.36 8.10 -34.90
CA VAL A 23 22.40 8.36 -33.46
C VAL A 23 23.07 7.17 -32.78
N GLU A 24 23.96 7.44 -31.82
CA GLU A 24 24.71 6.41 -31.10
C GLU A 24 23.93 5.82 -29.92
N ASP A 25 22.99 6.56 -29.33
CA ASP A 25 22.19 6.13 -28.19
C ASP A 25 20.79 6.79 -28.15
N ILE A 26 19.90 6.32 -27.29
CA ILE A 26 18.56 6.87 -27.06
C ILE A 26 18.57 8.26 -26.39
N GLY A 27 19.75 8.75 -25.98
CA GLY A 27 19.98 10.08 -25.45
C GLY A 27 19.45 10.27 -24.03
N ALA A 28 18.76 11.39 -23.78
CA ALA A 28 18.26 11.76 -22.45
C ALA A 28 17.34 10.69 -21.81
N TRP A 29 16.68 9.86 -22.62
CA TRP A 29 15.84 8.76 -22.15
C TRP A 29 16.59 7.75 -21.29
N TYR A 30 17.87 7.50 -21.59
CA TYR A 30 18.69 6.63 -20.76
C TYR A 30 18.82 7.16 -19.33
N GLY A 31 19.07 8.46 -19.18
CA GLY A 31 19.13 9.14 -17.88
C GLY A 31 17.80 9.10 -17.14
N ILE A 32 16.69 9.32 -17.84
CA ILE A 32 15.34 9.26 -17.26
C ILE A 32 15.03 7.84 -16.76
N LEU A 33 15.28 6.81 -17.57
CA LEU A 33 15.06 5.42 -17.18
C LEU A 33 15.94 5.01 -15.99
N LYS A 34 17.16 5.53 -15.91
CA LYS A 34 18.06 5.31 -14.77
C LYS A 34 17.50 5.92 -13.47
N ILE A 35 16.97 7.14 -13.52
CA ILE A 35 16.31 7.78 -12.38
C ILE A 35 15.08 6.97 -11.95
N ILE A 36 14.22 6.58 -12.90
CA ILE A 36 13.04 5.75 -12.61
C ILE A 36 13.47 4.45 -11.92
N THR A 37 14.53 3.81 -12.39
CA THR A 37 15.04 2.56 -11.81
C THR A 37 15.43 2.73 -10.35
N TYR A 38 16.18 3.77 -10.01
CA TYR A 38 16.56 4.01 -8.61
C TYR A 38 15.37 4.37 -7.73
N THR A 39 14.49 5.24 -8.22
CA THR A 39 13.27 5.63 -7.48
C THR A 39 12.35 4.43 -7.27
N ALA A 40 12.23 3.53 -8.24
CA ALA A 40 11.38 2.34 -8.13
C ALA A 40 11.81 1.42 -6.99
N VAL A 41 13.12 1.27 -6.73
CA VAL A 41 13.60 0.47 -5.59
C VAL A 41 13.11 1.07 -4.27
N VAL A 42 13.26 2.39 -4.11
CA VAL A 42 12.84 3.11 -2.89
C VAL A 42 11.32 3.04 -2.72
N SER A 43 10.55 3.28 -3.79
CA SER A 43 9.10 3.21 -3.75
C SER A 43 8.61 1.81 -3.38
N ASN A 44 9.19 0.75 -3.95
CA ASN A 44 8.82 -0.62 -3.60
C ASN A 44 9.15 -0.96 -2.15
N ALA A 45 10.28 -0.46 -1.61
CA ALA A 45 10.60 -0.61 -0.19
C ALA A 45 9.53 0.05 0.70
N PHE A 46 9.05 1.23 0.34
CA PHE A 46 7.97 1.89 1.07
C PHE A 46 6.63 1.17 0.95
N VAL A 47 6.31 0.60 -0.22
CA VAL A 47 5.11 -0.24 -0.39
C VAL A 47 5.16 -1.42 0.58
N ILE A 48 6.31 -2.09 0.69
CA ILE A 48 6.49 -3.21 1.63
C ILE A 48 6.39 -2.71 3.09
N ALA A 49 7.03 -1.60 3.42
CA ALA A 49 7.11 -1.11 4.80
C ALA A 49 5.78 -0.56 5.34
N TYR A 50 5.05 0.22 4.55
CA TYR A 50 3.91 1.01 5.03
C TYR A 50 2.54 0.58 4.50
N THR A 51 2.48 0.13 3.24
CA THR A 51 1.19 -0.26 2.63
C THR A 51 0.90 -1.74 2.84
N SER A 52 1.94 -2.57 2.80
CA SER A 52 1.82 -4.00 3.03
C SER A 52 1.72 -4.32 4.52
N ASP A 53 1.14 -5.48 4.81
CA ASP A 53 1.00 -6.01 6.16
C ASP A 53 2.24 -6.83 6.59
N PHE A 54 3.35 -6.72 5.85
CA PHE A 54 4.55 -7.54 6.05
C PHE A 54 5.24 -7.28 7.39
N ILE A 55 5.58 -6.00 7.66
CA ILE A 55 6.25 -5.60 8.89
C ILE A 55 5.44 -5.94 10.15
N PRO A 56 4.16 -5.52 10.30
CA PRO A 56 3.39 -5.82 11.51
C PRO A 56 3.22 -7.33 11.76
N ARG A 57 3.05 -8.13 10.70
CA ARG A 57 3.01 -9.61 10.82
C ARG A 57 4.33 -10.20 11.27
N MET A 58 5.45 -9.69 10.77
CA MET A 58 6.78 -10.14 11.21
C MET A 58 7.04 -9.76 12.66
N VAL A 59 6.72 -8.53 13.05
CA VAL A 59 6.85 -8.06 14.44
C VAL A 59 5.99 -8.93 15.37
N TYR A 60 4.71 -9.16 15.03
CA TYR A 60 3.87 -10.05 15.81
C TYR A 60 4.47 -11.45 15.95
N LYS A 61 4.88 -12.05 14.83
CA LYS A 61 5.44 -13.40 14.80
C LYS A 61 6.69 -13.56 15.67
N TYR A 62 7.60 -12.58 15.68
CA TYR A 62 8.88 -12.72 16.36
C TYR A 62 8.94 -12.12 17.77
N VAL A 63 8.09 -11.14 18.08
CA VAL A 63 8.14 -10.41 19.36
C VAL A 63 6.98 -10.81 20.27
N TYR A 64 5.78 -10.98 19.72
CA TYR A 64 4.55 -11.14 20.51
C TYR A 64 4.02 -12.59 20.51
N SER A 65 4.26 -13.35 19.45
CA SER A 65 3.77 -14.73 19.33
C SER A 65 4.60 -15.69 20.18
N PRO A 66 3.96 -16.47 21.08
CA PRO A 66 4.67 -17.45 21.91
C PRO A 66 5.25 -18.63 21.12
N HIS A 67 4.74 -18.87 19.90
CA HIS A 67 5.09 -20.03 19.09
C HIS A 67 5.64 -19.68 17.70
N PHE A 68 5.99 -18.41 17.46
CA PHE A 68 6.40 -17.94 16.14
C PHE A 68 5.39 -18.23 15.02
N THR A 69 4.09 -18.17 15.35
CA THR A 69 2.99 -18.32 14.38
C THR A 69 2.18 -17.03 14.28
N LEU A 70 1.35 -16.90 13.24
CA LEU A 70 0.40 -15.80 13.10
C LEU A 70 -0.95 -16.09 13.78
N HIS A 71 -1.04 -17.16 14.58
CA HIS A 71 -2.26 -17.45 15.34
C HIS A 71 -2.47 -16.34 16.38
N GLY A 72 -3.64 -15.70 16.38
CA GLY A 72 -3.94 -14.52 17.21
C GLY A 72 -3.54 -13.17 16.61
N TYR A 73 -2.94 -13.12 15.41
CA TYR A 73 -2.52 -11.85 14.79
C TYR A 73 -3.68 -10.88 14.56
N ILE A 74 -4.84 -11.39 14.14
CA ILE A 74 -6.01 -10.55 13.86
C ILE A 74 -6.46 -9.82 15.12
N GLU A 75 -6.61 -10.54 16.22
CA GLU A 75 -6.99 -9.96 17.52
C GLU A 75 -5.98 -8.92 17.99
N HIS A 76 -4.68 -9.18 17.81
CA HIS A 76 -3.62 -8.22 18.13
C HIS A 76 -3.59 -6.99 17.22
N SER A 77 -4.02 -7.12 15.96
CA SER A 77 -4.04 -6.02 14.97
C SER A 77 -5.28 -5.12 15.06
N LEU A 78 -6.20 -5.45 15.97
CA LEU A 78 -7.45 -4.75 16.19
C LEU A 78 -7.41 -4.02 17.54
N SER A 79 -7.85 -2.77 17.53
CA SER A 79 -8.12 -1.99 18.73
C SER A 79 -9.60 -2.09 19.09
N VAL A 80 -9.88 -2.25 20.38
CA VAL A 80 -11.25 -2.31 20.91
C VAL A 80 -11.74 -0.88 21.20
N PHE A 81 -12.96 -0.58 20.79
CA PHE A 81 -13.64 0.67 21.05
C PHE A 81 -14.97 0.40 21.76
N ASN A 82 -15.27 1.16 22.81
CA ASN A 82 -16.55 1.09 23.49
C ASN A 82 -17.54 2.03 22.80
N THR A 83 -18.63 1.50 22.26
CA THR A 83 -19.60 2.29 21.48
C THR A 83 -20.36 3.30 22.33
N SER A 84 -20.37 3.14 23.66
CA SER A 84 -20.88 4.16 24.56
C SER A 84 -20.11 5.49 24.48
N ASP A 85 -18.87 5.48 23.98
CA ASP A 85 -18.07 6.68 23.72
C ASP A 85 -18.32 7.29 22.32
N TYR A 86 -19.32 6.80 21.57
CA TYR A 86 -19.69 7.40 20.29
C TYR A 86 -20.16 8.84 20.48
N LYS A 87 -19.68 9.70 19.57
CA LYS A 87 -20.29 11.02 19.37
C LYS A 87 -21.63 10.86 18.66
N GLU A 88 -22.50 11.86 18.82
CA GLU A 88 -23.87 11.88 18.27
C GLU A 88 -23.93 11.57 16.75
N GLU A 89 -22.85 11.79 16.02
CA GLU A 89 -22.73 11.59 14.58
C GLU A 89 -22.14 10.23 14.14
N TRP A 90 -21.67 9.39 15.07
CA TRP A 90 -20.93 8.15 14.77
C TRP A 90 -21.75 6.86 14.85
N GLY A 91 -22.86 6.88 15.59
CA GLY A 91 -23.72 5.70 15.78
C GLY A 91 -24.57 5.34 14.55
N THR A 92 -25.07 4.11 14.52
CA THR A 92 -25.97 3.65 13.46
C THR A 92 -27.37 4.26 13.62
N LYS A 93 -27.92 4.81 12.52
CA LYS A 93 -29.23 5.51 12.54
C LYS A 93 -30.47 4.59 12.48
N GLY A 94 -30.33 3.28 12.72
CA GLY A 94 -31.42 2.33 12.51
C GLY A 94 -31.30 0.97 13.21
N GLU A 95 -30.30 0.77 14.06
CA GLU A 95 -30.01 -0.45 14.81
C GLU A 95 -29.36 -0.05 16.13
N ASN A 96 -29.51 -0.87 17.17
CA ASN A 96 -28.81 -0.64 18.43
C ASN A 96 -27.32 -0.92 18.22
N ASP A 97 -26.47 0.02 18.62
CA ASP A 97 -25.03 -0.19 18.57
C ASP A 97 -24.63 -1.32 19.55
N PRO A 98 -23.73 -2.25 19.16
CA PRO A 98 -23.23 -3.29 20.05
C PRO A 98 -22.36 -2.69 21.14
N ASP A 99 -22.18 -3.35 22.29
CA ASP A 99 -21.40 -2.79 23.43
C ASP A 99 -19.97 -2.38 23.07
N THR A 100 -19.30 -3.15 22.21
CA THR A 100 -17.94 -2.87 21.74
C THR A 100 -17.79 -3.17 20.26
N CYS A 101 -16.97 -2.38 19.57
CA CYS A 101 -16.57 -2.62 18.19
C CYS A 101 -15.04 -2.69 18.07
N LEU A 102 -14.56 -3.33 17.00
CA LEU A 102 -13.13 -3.49 16.74
C LEU A 102 -12.76 -2.80 15.43
N TYR A 103 -11.65 -2.08 15.43
CA TYR A 103 -11.13 -1.42 14.24
C TYR A 103 -9.63 -1.67 14.11
N ARG A 104 -9.09 -1.60 12.89
CA ARG A 104 -7.66 -1.82 12.67
C ARG A 104 -6.86 -0.68 13.30
N GLY A 105 -5.99 -1.02 14.24
CA GLY A 105 -5.18 -0.04 14.97
C GLY A 105 -4.40 -0.68 16.10
N TYR A 106 -3.46 0.11 16.66
CA TYR A 106 -2.68 -0.23 17.84
C TYR A 106 -2.89 0.82 18.93
N ARG A 107 -4.15 1.09 19.26
CA ARG A 107 -4.56 2.03 20.31
C ARG A 107 -4.99 1.28 21.56
N ASN A 108 -4.80 1.95 22.69
CA ASN A 108 -5.22 1.44 23.99
C ASN A 108 -6.75 1.31 24.07
N GLY A 109 -7.21 0.37 24.90
CA GLY A 109 -8.62 0.09 25.10
C GLY A 109 -9.32 1.13 25.97
N SER A 110 -10.64 0.98 26.12
CA SER A 110 -11.48 1.87 26.94
C SER A 110 -11.14 1.81 28.44
N THR A 111 -10.52 0.72 28.89
CA THR A 111 -10.20 0.46 30.30
C THR A 111 -8.79 0.90 30.69
N ASP A 112 -7.97 1.30 29.73
CA ASP A 112 -6.58 1.68 29.98
C ASP A 112 -6.48 3.14 30.46
N ASN A 113 -5.43 3.46 31.22
CA ASN A 113 -5.24 4.80 31.79
C ASN A 113 -5.15 5.90 30.71
N GLU A 114 -4.58 5.58 29.54
CA GLU A 114 -4.51 6.45 28.38
C GLU A 114 -5.49 5.96 27.31
N GLN A 115 -6.77 6.28 27.51
CA GLN A 115 -7.87 5.80 26.67
C GLN A 115 -7.74 6.24 25.20
N TYR A 116 -7.78 5.28 24.26
CA TYR A 116 -7.75 5.48 22.80
C TYR A 116 -6.56 6.26 22.22
N GLY A 117 -5.54 6.52 23.04
CA GLY A 117 -4.21 6.95 22.63
C GLY A 117 -3.24 5.84 22.95
#